data_AF-A0A9X2GFN6-F1
#
_entry.id   AF-A0A9X2GFN6-F1
#
_cell.length_a   1.000
_cell.length_b   1.000
_cell.length_c   1.000
_cell.angle_alpha   90.00
_cell.angle_beta   90.00
_cell.angle_gamma   90.00
#
_symmetry.space_group_name_H-M   'P 1'
#
loop_
_entity.id
_entity.type
_entity.pdbx_description
1 polymer ?
#
loop_
_entity_poly.entity_id
_entity_poly.type
_entity_poly.pdbx_seq_one_letter_code
_entity_poly.pdbx_strand_id
1 'polypeptide(L)'
;MRCAASGFDERPRFPHLIPDRTKIRYYEDQTPELFAQGLSHIRADIADSGHISAVDNFVSIYAWNEWHEGGIIEPNAKDGCLYLGLIHDRLNLPKGTSCGD
;
A
#
# COMPACT_ATOMS: atom_id res chain seq x y z
N MET A 1 -14.56 6.00 1.63
CA MET A 1 -13.09 6.12 1.45
C MET A 1 -12.46 4.79 1.79
N ARG A 2 -11.67 4.24 0.86
CA ARG A 2 -10.98 2.95 1.02
C ARG A 2 -9.51 3.18 1.32
N CYS A 3 -8.86 2.22 1.96
CA CYS A 3 -7.44 2.28 2.28
C CYS A 3 -6.73 1.02 1.78
N ALA A 4 -5.52 1.17 1.26
CA ALA A 4 -4.61 0.07 0.98
C ALA A 4 -3.29 0.28 1.74
N ALA A 5 -2.66 -0.81 2.18
CA ALA A 5 -1.32 -0.79 2.76
C ALA A 5 -0.42 -1.73 1.96
N SER A 6 0.75 -1.27 1.54
CA SER A 6 1.74 -2.14 0.89
C SER A 6 2.30 -3.17 1.86
N GLY A 7 2.43 -2.80 3.12
CA GLY A 7 2.85 -3.66 4.21
C GLY A 7 2.77 -2.98 5.56
N PHE A 8 3.07 -3.75 6.60
CA PHE A 8 3.28 -3.26 7.96
C PHE A 8 4.33 -4.15 8.64
N ASP A 9 5.38 -3.55 9.20
CA ASP A 9 6.45 -4.23 9.93
C ASP A 9 7.14 -3.29 10.93
N GLU A 10 6.83 -3.46 12.21
CA GLU A 10 7.47 -2.71 13.30
C GLU A 10 8.76 -3.36 13.81
N ARG A 11 9.24 -4.48 13.26
CA ARG A 11 10.48 -5.14 13.73
C ARG A 11 11.70 -4.20 13.76
N PRO A 12 11.90 -3.26 12.81
CA PRO A 12 12.99 -2.28 12.89
C PRO A 12 12.97 -1.37 14.12
N ARG A 13 11.81 -1.23 14.79
CA ARG A 13 11.63 -0.42 16.00
C ARG A 13 12.16 -1.11 17.26
N PHE A 14 12.37 -2.42 17.23
CA PHE A 14 12.92 -3.16 18.36
C PHE A 14 14.45 -2.98 18.43
N PRO A 15 15.04 -2.83 19.63
CA PRO A 15 14.39 -2.71 20.95
C PRO A 15 14.07 -1.26 21.36
N HIS A 16 14.44 -0.27 20.55
CA HIS A 16 14.52 1.13 21.00
C HIS A 16 13.14 1.81 21.21
N LEU A 17 12.21 1.57 20.29
CA LEU A 17 10.86 2.15 20.33
C LEU A 17 9.81 1.14 20.82
N ILE A 18 10.04 -0.16 20.56
CA ILE A 18 9.21 -1.25 21.06
C ILE A 18 10.14 -2.23 21.81
N PRO A 19 10.30 -2.09 23.13
CA PRO A 19 11.21 -2.94 23.91
C PRO A 19 10.71 -4.38 24.10
N ASP A 20 9.39 -4.59 24.02
CA ASP A 20 8.75 -5.89 24.21
C ASP A 20 8.47 -6.54 22.85
N ARG A 21 9.21 -7.61 22.52
CA ARG A 21 9.07 -8.33 21.24
C ARG A 21 7.66 -8.86 20.99
N THR A 22 6.91 -9.17 22.05
CA THR A 22 5.54 -9.71 21.93
C THR A 22 4.53 -8.67 21.48
N LYS A 23 4.91 -7.38 21.49
CA LYS A 23 4.06 -6.26 21.05
C LYS A 23 4.35 -5.80 19.63
N ILE A 24 5.35 -6.38 18.96
CA ILE A 24 5.70 -6.03 17.58
C ILE A 24 4.59 -6.52 16.66
N ARG A 25 4.02 -5.61 15.86
CA ARG A 25 3.01 -5.93 14.85
C ARG A 25 3.65 -5.92 13.47
N TYR A 26 3.32 -6.91 12.66
CA TYR A 26 3.75 -7.03 11.28
C TYR A 26 2.82 -7.97 10.50
N TYR A 27 2.81 -7.86 9.17
CA TYR A 27 2.16 -8.83 8.31
C TYR A 27 3.12 -10.00 8.04
N GLU A 28 2.64 -11.24 8.26
CA GLU A 28 3.49 -12.44 8.14
C GLU A 28 3.74 -12.86 6.69
N ASP A 29 2.79 -12.57 5.80
CA ASP A 29 2.72 -13.08 4.43
C ASP A 29 2.72 -11.97 3.38
N GLN A 30 3.07 -10.73 3.74
CA GLN A 30 3.03 -9.60 2.82
C GLN A 30 3.92 -9.83 1.59
N THR A 31 3.33 -9.63 0.41
CA THR A 31 4.03 -9.59 -0.87
C THR A 31 3.49 -8.48 -1.77
N PRO A 32 4.25 -8.03 -2.79
CA PRO A 32 3.73 -7.11 -3.81
C PRO A 32 2.47 -7.62 -4.52
N GLU A 33 2.34 -8.94 -4.71
CA GLU A 33 1.17 -9.56 -5.35
C GLU A 33 -0.09 -9.43 -4.50
N LEU A 34 0.02 -9.64 -3.18
CA LEU A 34 -1.10 -9.42 -2.26
C LEU A 34 -1.52 -7.94 -2.21
N PHE A 35 -0.56 -7.03 -2.26
CA PHE A 35 -0.86 -5.60 -2.37
C PHE A 35 -1.60 -5.28 -3.68
N ALA A 36 -1.12 -5.81 -4.81
CA ALA A 36 -1.77 -5.65 -6.11
C ALA A 36 -3.20 -6.23 -6.14
N GLN A 37 -3.41 -7.36 -5.46
CA GLN A 37 -4.72 -7.96 -5.28
C GLN A 37 -5.64 -7.05 -4.45
N GLY A 38 -5.16 -6.53 -3.32
CA GLY A 38 -5.90 -5.57 -2.50
C GLY A 38 -6.34 -4.32 -3.28
N LEU A 39 -5.46 -3.76 -4.12
CA LEU A 39 -5.79 -2.65 -5.00
C LEU A 39 -6.87 -3.02 -6.03
N SER A 40 -6.80 -4.23 -6.59
CA SER A 40 -7.82 -4.74 -7.51
C SER A 40 -9.18 -4.88 -6.83
N HIS A 41 -9.22 -5.35 -5.58
CA HIS A 41 -10.45 -5.44 -4.79
C HIS A 41 -11.03 -4.05 -4.49
N ILE A 42 -10.18 -3.07 -4.15
CA ILE A 42 -10.60 -1.68 -3.92
C ILE A 42 -11.24 -1.10 -5.18
N ARG A 43 -10.63 -1.30 -6.34
CA ARG A 43 -11.18 -0.83 -7.61
C ARG A 43 -12.52 -1.47 -7.91
N ALA A 44 -12.64 -2.79 -7.71
CA ALA A 44 -13.92 -3.50 -7.91
C ALA A 44 -15.00 -2.96 -6.97
N ASP A 45 -14.69 -2.76 -5.70
CA ASP A 45 -15.62 -2.22 -4.71
C ASP A 45 -16.06 -0.77 -5.04
N ILE A 46 -15.16 0.06 -5.60
CA ILE A 46 -15.53 1.40 -6.12
C ILE A 46 -16.49 1.28 -7.31
N ALA A 47 -16.23 0.34 -8.22
CA ALA A 47 -17.06 0.15 -9.42
C ALA A 47 -18.46 -0.38 -9.10
N ASP A 48 -18.57 -1.24 -8.09
CA ASP A 48 -19.84 -1.83 -7.63
C ASP A 48 -20.60 -0.92 -6.66
N SER A 49 -19.99 0.18 -6.22
CA SER A 49 -20.58 1.11 -5.27
C SER A 49 -21.75 1.90 -5.86
N GLY A 50 -22.86 1.96 -5.12
CA GLY A 50 -24.00 2.84 -5.40
C GLY A 50 -23.84 4.26 -4.82
N HIS A 51 -22.71 4.57 -4.18
CA HIS A 51 -22.47 5.87 -3.57
C HIS A 51 -22.14 6.96 -4.60
N ILE A 52 -22.26 8.22 -4.19
CA ILE A 52 -21.93 9.36 -5.05
C ILE A 52 -20.42 9.33 -5.34
N SER A 53 -20.06 9.21 -6.62
CA SER A 53 -18.67 9.09 -7.08
C SER A 53 -17.76 10.22 -6.60
N ALA A 54 -18.31 11.44 -6.46
CA ALA A 54 -17.59 12.61 -5.97
C ALA A 54 -17.04 12.47 -4.54
N VAL A 55 -17.52 11.51 -3.75
CA VAL A 55 -17.03 11.23 -2.39
C VAL A 55 -16.48 9.82 -2.23
N ASP A 56 -16.82 8.91 -3.15
CA ASP A 56 -16.50 7.49 -3.00
C ASP A 56 -15.26 7.04 -3.79
N ASN A 57 -14.80 7.85 -4.75
CA ASN A 57 -13.64 7.56 -5.59
C ASN A 57 -12.29 7.94 -4.95
N PHE A 58 -12.24 8.05 -3.62
CA PHE A 58 -11.01 8.33 -2.88
C PHE A 58 -10.42 7.06 -2.27
N VAL A 59 -9.15 6.82 -2.60
CA VAL A 59 -8.32 5.76 -2.02
C VAL A 59 -7.16 6.41 -1.28
N SER A 60 -7.01 6.06 0.00
CA SER A 60 -5.82 6.38 0.78
C SER A 60 -4.83 5.24 0.69
N ILE A 61 -3.54 5.55 0.53
CA ILE A 61 -2.46 4.56 0.55
C ILE A 61 -1.62 4.83 1.78
N TYR A 62 -1.52 3.82 2.64
CA TYR A 62 -0.60 3.80 3.76
C TYR A 62 0.71 3.11 3.32
N ALA A 63 1.85 3.78 3.32
CA ALA A 63 2.05 5.23 3.33
C ALA A 63 3.04 5.59 2.21
N TRP A 64 3.44 6.86 2.08
CA TRP A 64 4.52 7.21 1.15
C TRP A 64 5.84 6.54 1.58
N ASN A 65 6.30 6.83 2.80
CA ASN A 65 7.63 6.49 3.28
C ASN A 65 7.67 6.11 4.76
N GLU A 66 6.69 5.32 5.23
CA GLU A 66 6.72 4.83 6.61
C GLU A 66 7.74 3.69 6.79
N TRP A 67 9.02 4.07 6.71
CA TRP A 67 10.17 3.18 6.73
C TRP A 67 10.25 2.37 8.03
N HIS A 68 9.89 2.99 9.15
CA HIS A 68 9.95 2.36 10.46
C HIS A 68 8.68 1.56 10.81
N GLU A 69 7.65 1.58 9.95
CA GLU A 69 6.46 0.72 10.03
C GLU A 69 6.30 -0.19 8.80
N GLY A 70 7.26 -0.25 7.88
CA GLY A 70 7.20 -1.15 6.72
C GLY A 70 6.22 -0.72 5.62
N GLY A 71 5.50 0.40 5.77
CA GLY A 71 4.53 0.93 4.81
C GLY A 71 5.17 1.79 3.73
N ILE A 72 6.21 1.29 3.05
CA ILE A 72 6.99 2.05 2.07
C ILE A 72 6.47 1.78 0.65
N ILE A 73 6.07 2.84 -0.06
CA ILE A 73 5.87 2.81 -1.52
C ILE A 73 6.83 3.75 -2.25
N GLU A 74 7.55 4.59 -1.51
CA GLU A 74 8.62 5.43 -2.00
C GLU A 74 9.65 4.59 -2.78
N PRO A 75 10.05 5.04 -4.00
CA PRO A 75 11.04 4.32 -4.78
C PRO A 75 12.35 4.13 -4.04
N ASN A 76 12.89 2.92 -4.09
CA ASN A 76 14.09 2.56 -3.35
C ASN A 76 15.00 1.60 -4.14
N ALA A 77 16.21 1.35 -3.63
CA ALA A 77 17.20 0.54 -4.33
C ALA A 77 16.81 -0.94 -4.51
N LYS A 78 15.94 -1.48 -3.65
CA LYS A 78 15.49 -2.88 -3.70
C LYS A 78 14.31 -3.04 -4.67
N ASP A 79 13.31 -2.18 -4.55
CA ASP A 79 12.02 -2.35 -5.23
C ASP A 79 11.86 -1.43 -6.45
N GLY A 80 12.80 -0.51 -6.69
CA GLY A 80 12.67 0.50 -7.74
C GLY A 80 11.38 1.30 -7.56
N CYS A 81 10.60 1.46 -8.62
CA CYS A 81 9.28 2.10 -8.59
C CYS A 81 8.10 1.11 -8.49
N LEU A 82 8.35 -0.17 -8.15
CA LEU A 82 7.38 -1.27 -8.22
C LEU A 82 6.00 -0.90 -7.65
N TYR A 83 5.96 -0.40 -6.42
CA TYR A 83 4.69 -0.10 -5.73
C TYR A 83 3.89 1.02 -6.40
N LEU A 84 4.55 2.03 -6.97
CA LEU A 84 3.87 3.09 -7.72
C LEU A 84 3.27 2.55 -9.02
N GLY A 85 3.98 1.64 -9.70
CA GLY A 85 3.45 0.94 -10.89
C GLY A 85 2.23 0.10 -10.55
N LEU A 86 2.28 -0.68 -9.45
CA LEU A 86 1.13 -1.45 -8.98
C LEU A 86 -0.08 -0.56 -8.66
N ILE A 87 0.12 0.59 -8.01
CA ILE A 87 -0.95 1.56 -7.73
C ILE A 87 -1.55 2.08 -9.04
N HIS A 88 -0.70 2.53 -9.96
CA HIS A 88 -1.14 3.06 -11.26
C HIS A 88 -1.99 2.03 -12.03
N ASP A 89 -1.48 0.81 -12.18
CA ASP A 89 -2.08 -0.20 -13.04
C ASP A 89 -3.34 -0.81 -12.42
N ARG A 90 -3.32 -1.11 -11.12
CA ARG A 90 -4.45 -1.77 -10.45
C ARG A 90 -5.60 -0.81 -10.15
N LEU A 91 -5.32 0.46 -9.87
CA LEU A 91 -6.37 1.48 -9.73
C LEU A 91 -6.78 2.11 -11.07
N ASN A 92 -6.09 1.77 -12.17
CA ASN A 92 -6.37 2.29 -13.52
C ASN A 92 -6.37 3.82 -13.57
N LEU A 93 -5.28 4.41 -13.05
CA LEU A 93 -5.15 5.86 -13.00
C LEU A 93 -5.05 6.43 -14.43
N PRO A 94 -5.78 7.52 -14.77
CA PRO A 94 -5.82 8.04 -16.13
C PRO A 94 -4.59 8.88 -16.50
N LYS A 95 -3.69 9.11 -15.54
CA LYS A 95 -2.47 9.93 -15.67
C LYS A 95 -1.37 9.32 -14.81
N GLY A 96 -0.14 9.60 -15.22
CA GLY A 96 1.05 8.97 -14.67
C GLY A 96 1.60 7.93 -15.64
N THR A 97 2.70 7.31 -15.25
CA THR A 97 3.38 6.27 -16.02
C THR A 97 3.59 5.09 -15.07
N SER A 98 3.40 3.86 -15.57
CA SER A 98 3.71 2.68 -14.76
C SER A 98 5.22 2.56 -14.56
N CYS A 99 5.62 1.69 -13.64
CA CYS A 99 7.04 1.46 -13.37
C CYS A 99 7.68 0.69 -14.54
N GLY A 100 8.56 1.36 -15.30
CA GLY A 100 9.29 0.75 -16.41
C GLY A 100 8.74 1.05 -17.81
N ASP A 101 7.68 1.85 -17.91
CA ASP A 101 7.20 2.45 -19.17
C ASP A 101 8.01 3.71 -19.57
#